data_AF-A0A813Y106-F1
#
_entry.id   AF-A0A813Y106-F1
#
_cell.length_a   1.000
_cell.length_b   1.000
_cell.length_c   1.000
_cell.angle_alpha   90.00
_cell.angle_beta   90.00
_cell.angle_gamma   90.00
#
_symmetry.space_group_name_H-M   'P 1'
#
loop_
_entity.id
_entity.type
_entity.pdbx_description
1 polymer ?
#
loop_
_entity_poly.entity_id
_entity_poly.type
_entity_poly.pdbx_seq_one_letter_code
_entity_poly.pdbx_strand_id
1 'polypeptide(L)'
;MIQTELPMTIGFLIKNRAIIQTKSFCIYWNYWFYVWSTMSIQFSMLTSINRYLFIFHKVFLLKYKLYCHYLPILCFWLYLPCLYLYFIIFFPYGNTTFDFSKEWCGGPHFLLIKVYVTWDTVFNTFIPAAITVLFNLIIIIKVIFFKKLPANTVTKWKKNRRMILQLIGICSSQLIGSVPYSIVTLGEVYGSRIFALNIYEQALVYTFYIPSLFSPLFAMVTLPKDIRDKVPLISRCWKKKPSTISVLRRMSVVDADPSTRDHHQLENRNESSKNRFVFSKIRSCRTAPEPFLETQT
;
A
#
# COMPACT_ATOMS: atom_id res chain seq x y z
N MET A 1 -1.88 -0.64 -6.74
CA MET A 1 -2.69 -1.79 -7.19
C MET A 1 -3.89 -1.35 -8.01
N ILE A 2 -4.91 -0.70 -7.43
CA ILE A 2 -6.14 -0.32 -8.18
C ILE A 2 -5.84 0.50 -9.45
N GLN A 3 -4.89 1.45 -9.37
CA GLN A 3 -4.52 2.28 -10.52
C GLN A 3 -3.90 1.50 -11.69
N THR A 4 -3.26 0.37 -11.42
CA THR A 4 -2.57 -0.44 -12.44
C THR A 4 -3.47 -1.58 -12.95
N GLU A 5 -4.33 -2.12 -12.10
CA GLU A 5 -5.26 -3.22 -12.40
C GLU A 5 -6.45 -2.74 -13.23
N LEU A 6 -7.07 -1.63 -12.84
CA LEU A 6 -8.32 -1.15 -13.43
C LEU A 6 -8.24 -0.92 -14.95
N PRO A 7 -7.19 -0.27 -15.50
CA PRO A 7 -7.07 -0.12 -16.95
C PRO A 7 -6.97 -1.46 -17.70
N MET A 8 -6.37 -2.47 -17.06
CA MET A 8 -6.20 -3.78 -17.67
C MET A 8 -7.46 -4.61 -17.63
N THR A 9 -8.18 -4.61 -16.52
CA THR A 9 -9.53 -5.20 -16.44
C THR A 9 -10.46 -4.55 -17.45
N ILE A 10 -10.50 -3.21 -17.52
CA ILE A 10 -11.35 -2.50 -18.50
C ILE A 10 -10.96 -2.88 -19.93
N GLY A 11 -9.66 -2.91 -20.25
CA GLY A 11 -9.22 -3.31 -21.58
C GLY A 11 -9.51 -4.78 -21.90
N PHE A 12 -9.48 -5.67 -20.90
CA PHE A 12 -9.90 -7.06 -21.04
C PHE A 12 -11.40 -7.15 -21.31
N LEU A 13 -12.25 -6.48 -20.53
CA LEU A 13 -13.70 -6.46 -20.74
C LEU A 13 -14.10 -5.90 -22.12
N ILE A 14 -13.34 -4.96 -22.68
CA ILE A 14 -13.57 -4.41 -24.01
C ILE A 14 -13.15 -5.38 -25.12
N LYS A 15 -12.03 -6.10 -24.93
CA LYS A 15 -11.40 -6.91 -25.99
C LYS A 15 -11.60 -8.42 -25.84
N ASN A 16 -12.18 -8.90 -24.73
CA ASN A 16 -12.24 -10.31 -24.29
C ASN A 16 -10.90 -11.05 -24.36
N ARG A 17 -9.78 -10.32 -24.16
CA ARG A 17 -8.42 -10.86 -24.19
C ARG A 17 -7.45 -9.91 -23.49
N ALA A 18 -6.35 -10.45 -22.97
CA ALA A 18 -5.30 -9.63 -22.37
C ALA A 18 -4.76 -8.59 -23.36
N ILE A 19 -4.56 -7.33 -22.90
CA ILE A 19 -4.05 -6.22 -23.72
C ILE A 19 -2.64 -6.53 -24.23
N ILE A 20 -1.80 -7.09 -23.34
CA ILE A 20 -0.42 -7.45 -23.62
C ILE A 20 -0.31 -8.98 -23.51
N GLN A 21 -0.17 -9.65 -24.65
CA GLN A 21 -0.15 -11.12 -24.75
C GLN A 21 1.28 -11.65 -24.78
N THR A 22 2.11 -11.22 -23.83
CA THR A 22 3.50 -11.68 -23.73
C THR A 22 3.70 -12.45 -22.44
N LYS A 23 4.38 -13.60 -22.53
CA LYS A 23 4.69 -14.45 -21.37
C LYS A 23 5.40 -13.66 -20.26
N SER A 24 6.37 -12.83 -20.63
CA SER A 24 7.13 -12.01 -19.69
C SER A 24 6.25 -11.01 -18.93
N PHE A 25 5.25 -10.43 -19.59
CA PHE A 25 4.31 -9.53 -18.96
C PHE A 25 3.46 -10.25 -17.91
N CYS A 26 2.92 -11.42 -18.26
CA CYS A 26 2.09 -12.21 -17.35
C CYS A 26 2.87 -12.69 -16.11
N ILE A 27 4.12 -13.11 -16.28
CA ILE A 27 5.02 -13.50 -15.18
C ILE A 27 5.28 -12.30 -14.26
N TYR A 28 5.68 -11.17 -14.84
CA TYR A 28 5.95 -9.94 -14.10
C TYR A 28 4.71 -9.47 -13.32
N TRP A 29 3.56 -9.52 -13.96
CA TRP A 29 2.30 -9.09 -13.38
C TRP A 29 1.89 -9.96 -12.19
N ASN A 30 1.83 -11.28 -12.40
CA ASN A 30 1.49 -12.22 -11.35
C ASN A 30 2.45 -12.08 -10.16
N TYR A 31 3.76 -11.96 -10.41
CA TYR A 31 4.74 -11.74 -9.35
C TYR A 31 4.41 -10.54 -8.47
N TRP A 32 4.21 -9.36 -9.07
CA TRP A 32 3.90 -8.18 -8.29
C TRP A 32 2.52 -8.24 -7.64
N PHE A 33 1.53 -8.81 -8.29
CA PHE A 33 0.19 -8.98 -7.74
C PHE A 33 0.22 -9.77 -6.41
N TYR A 34 0.82 -10.96 -6.43
CA TYR A 34 0.91 -11.83 -5.24
C TYR A 34 1.78 -11.21 -4.14
N VAL A 35 2.95 -10.65 -4.50
CA VAL A 35 3.83 -9.98 -3.53
C VAL A 35 3.09 -8.83 -2.85
N TRP A 36 2.45 -7.92 -3.60
CA TRP A 36 1.80 -6.76 -3.00
C TRP A 36 0.55 -7.13 -2.20
N SER A 37 -0.26 -8.05 -2.71
CA SER A 37 -1.48 -8.51 -2.03
C SER A 37 -1.14 -9.12 -0.67
N THR A 38 -0.24 -10.09 -0.67
CA THR A 38 0.15 -10.81 0.56
C THR A 38 0.94 -9.91 1.52
N MET A 39 1.82 -9.03 1.02
CA MET A 39 2.52 -8.05 1.88
C MET A 39 1.54 -7.13 2.60
N SER A 40 0.47 -6.71 1.94
CA SER A 40 -0.54 -5.83 2.55
C SER A 40 -1.24 -6.48 3.75
N ILE A 41 -1.51 -7.78 3.66
CA ILE A 41 -2.15 -8.57 4.71
C ILE A 41 -1.18 -8.80 5.87
N GLN A 42 0.06 -9.21 5.59
CA GLN A 42 1.09 -9.41 6.61
C GLN A 42 1.45 -8.12 7.35
N PHE A 43 1.57 -6.99 6.64
CA PHE A 43 1.82 -5.69 7.27
C PHE A 43 0.63 -5.21 8.10
N SER A 44 -0.60 -5.55 7.72
CA SER A 44 -1.78 -5.29 8.54
C SER A 44 -1.71 -6.07 9.86
N MET A 45 -1.36 -7.36 9.80
CA MET A 45 -1.13 -8.20 10.97
C MET A 45 -0.03 -7.64 11.88
N LEU A 46 1.15 -7.35 11.34
CA LEU A 46 2.26 -6.77 12.10
C LEU A 46 1.89 -5.44 12.74
N THR A 47 1.14 -4.59 12.02
CA THR A 47 0.68 -3.30 12.54
C THR A 47 -0.26 -3.50 13.73
N SER A 48 -1.16 -4.48 13.67
CA SER A 48 -2.05 -4.83 14.78
C SER A 48 -1.31 -5.37 16.00
N ILE A 49 -0.34 -6.26 15.80
CA ILE A 49 0.52 -6.78 16.88
C ILE A 49 1.32 -5.63 17.52
N ASN A 50 1.95 -4.78 16.70
CA ASN A 50 2.73 -3.64 17.19
C ASN A 50 1.87 -2.66 17.99
N ARG A 51 0.63 -2.40 17.55
CA ARG A 51 -0.32 -1.56 18.30
C ARG A 51 -0.69 -2.18 19.64
N TYR A 52 -0.94 -3.48 19.68
CA TYR A 52 -1.17 -4.20 20.92
C TYR A 52 0.04 -4.08 21.86
N LEU A 53 1.24 -4.39 21.39
CA LEU A 53 2.47 -4.26 22.18
C LEU A 53 2.71 -2.83 22.67
N PHE A 54 2.43 -1.83 21.84
CA PHE A 54 2.58 -0.43 22.24
C PHE A 54 1.63 -0.03 23.37
N ILE A 55 0.38 -0.51 23.34
CA ILE A 55 -0.64 -0.18 24.35
C ILE A 55 -0.37 -0.91 25.68
N PHE A 56 0.06 -2.16 25.65
CA PHE A 56 0.18 -3.00 26.84
C PHE A 56 1.61 -3.06 27.40
N HIS A 57 2.60 -2.96 26.53
CA HIS A 57 4.00 -3.24 26.83
C HIS A 57 4.91 -2.12 26.30
N LYS A 58 4.51 -0.86 26.48
CA LYS A 58 5.26 0.32 25.99
C LYS A 58 6.73 0.29 26.40
N VAL A 59 7.03 0.00 27.67
CA VAL A 59 8.42 -0.04 28.19
C VAL A 59 9.24 -1.12 27.51
N PHE A 60 8.66 -2.31 27.34
CA PHE A 60 9.31 -3.43 26.64
C PHE A 60 9.58 -3.09 25.17
N LEU A 61 8.60 -2.50 24.48
CA LEU A 61 8.74 -2.11 23.07
C LEU A 61 9.81 -1.03 22.87
N LEU A 62 9.94 -0.08 23.81
CA LEU A 62 10.99 0.95 23.75
C LEU A 62 12.38 0.33 23.96
N LYS A 63 12.51 -0.64 24.87
CA LYS A 63 13.77 -1.34 25.12
C LYS A 63 14.20 -2.23 23.95
N TYR A 64 13.28 -2.95 23.32
CA TYR A 64 13.56 -3.91 22.25
C TYR A 64 13.01 -3.49 20.89
N LYS A 65 13.01 -2.18 20.62
CA LYS A 65 12.42 -1.61 19.40
C LYS A 65 12.95 -2.24 18.11
N LEU A 66 14.26 -2.49 18.05
CA LEU A 66 14.90 -3.09 16.87
C LEU A 66 14.34 -4.49 16.58
N TYR A 67 14.31 -5.34 17.60
CA TYR A 67 13.91 -6.74 17.47
C TYR A 67 12.40 -6.96 17.34
N CYS A 68 11.58 -6.17 18.04
CA CYS A 68 10.12 -6.37 18.02
C CYS A 68 9.43 -5.63 16.87
N HIS A 69 10.01 -4.53 16.38
CA HIS A 69 9.37 -3.70 15.36
C HIS A 69 10.03 -3.84 13.99
N TYR A 70 11.33 -3.55 13.89
CA TYR A 70 12.01 -3.47 12.60
C TYR A 70 12.37 -4.84 12.02
N LEU A 71 12.83 -5.76 12.86
CA LEU A 71 13.23 -7.10 12.42
C LEU A 71 12.07 -7.87 11.76
N PRO A 72 10.84 -7.95 12.33
CA PRO A 72 9.74 -8.65 11.67
C PRO A 72 9.34 -7.99 10.35
N ILE A 73 9.32 -6.66 10.30
CA ILE A 73 9.01 -5.92 9.07
C ILE A 73 10.02 -6.27 7.97
N LEU A 74 11.32 -6.25 8.29
CA LEU A 74 12.38 -6.61 7.35
C LEU A 74 12.27 -8.07 6.90
N CYS A 75 12.00 -8.99 7.84
CA CYS A 75 11.82 -10.41 7.52
C CYS A 75 10.68 -10.62 6.54
N PHE A 76 9.49 -10.04 6.78
CA PHE A 76 8.35 -10.16 5.84
C PHE A 76 8.60 -9.45 4.51
N TRP A 77 9.32 -8.32 4.54
CA TRP A 77 9.69 -7.58 3.34
C TRP A 77 10.65 -8.36 2.43
N LEU A 78 11.52 -9.20 2.98
CA LEU A 78 12.39 -10.09 2.21
C LEU A 78 11.73 -11.43 1.86
N TYR A 79 11.03 -12.03 2.83
CA TYR A 79 10.42 -13.36 2.71
C TYR A 79 9.43 -13.44 1.55
N LEU A 80 8.47 -12.50 1.46
CA LEU A 80 7.41 -12.59 0.46
C LEU A 80 7.90 -12.40 -0.98
N PRO A 81 8.73 -11.39 -1.31
CA PRO A 81 9.35 -11.30 -2.63
C PRO A 81 10.14 -12.55 -2.99
N CYS A 82 11.01 -13.04 -2.10
CA CYS A 82 11.82 -14.24 -2.38
C CYS A 82 10.96 -15.49 -2.60
N LEU A 83 9.91 -15.67 -1.80
CA LEU A 83 8.98 -16.78 -1.91
C LEU A 83 8.25 -16.80 -3.25
N TYR A 84 7.64 -15.69 -3.66
CA TYR A 84 6.92 -15.62 -4.94
C TYR A 84 7.87 -15.58 -6.13
N LEU A 85 9.09 -15.07 -5.98
CA LEU A 85 10.14 -15.17 -6.99
C LEU A 85 10.46 -16.64 -7.26
N TYR A 86 10.62 -17.43 -6.19
CA TYR A 86 10.83 -18.87 -6.28
C TYR A 86 9.65 -19.58 -6.97
N PHE A 87 8.41 -19.38 -6.50
CA PHE A 87 7.25 -20.07 -7.06
C PHE A 87 6.92 -19.70 -8.51
N ILE A 88 7.13 -18.45 -8.91
CA ILE A 88 6.70 -17.96 -10.23
C ILE A 88 7.82 -18.05 -11.26
N ILE A 89 9.06 -17.73 -10.90
CA ILE A 89 10.20 -17.66 -11.85
C ILE A 89 11.01 -18.95 -11.86
N PHE A 90 11.34 -19.50 -10.69
CA PHE A 90 12.21 -20.68 -10.58
C PHE A 90 11.46 -22.02 -10.63
N PHE A 91 10.16 -22.01 -10.31
CA PHE A 91 9.31 -23.20 -10.33
C PHE A 91 8.22 -23.20 -11.44
N PRO A 92 8.50 -22.82 -12.70
CA PRO A 92 7.56 -23.02 -13.79
C PRO A 92 7.62 -24.49 -14.22
N TYR A 93 6.85 -25.35 -13.57
CA TYR A 93 6.78 -26.75 -13.98
C TYR A 93 6.09 -26.86 -15.35
N GLY A 94 6.80 -27.39 -16.35
CA GLY A 94 6.30 -27.63 -17.71
C GLY A 94 6.20 -26.40 -18.62
N ASN A 95 5.67 -26.61 -19.83
CA ASN A 95 5.29 -25.56 -20.77
C ASN A 95 4.06 -24.84 -20.22
N THR A 96 4.26 -23.91 -19.28
CA THR A 96 3.20 -23.05 -18.76
C THR A 96 2.59 -22.25 -19.91
N THR A 97 1.49 -22.75 -20.45
CA THR A 97 0.65 -22.04 -21.40
C THR A 97 -0.20 -21.07 -20.59
N PHE A 98 0.22 -19.82 -20.54
CA PHE A 98 -0.63 -18.76 -20.03
C PHE A 98 -1.87 -18.67 -20.92
N ASP A 99 -3.04 -18.62 -20.28
CA ASP A 99 -4.30 -18.52 -20.99
C ASP A 99 -4.65 -17.04 -21.16
N PHE A 100 -4.33 -16.50 -22.34
CA PHE A 100 -4.61 -15.10 -22.67
C PHE A 100 -6.10 -14.80 -22.85
N SER A 101 -6.95 -15.84 -22.87
CA SER A 101 -8.42 -15.68 -22.85
C SER A 101 -8.96 -15.42 -21.45
N LYS A 102 -8.17 -15.66 -20.39
CA LYS A 102 -8.53 -15.35 -19.01
C LYS A 102 -7.96 -14.02 -18.54
N GLU A 103 -8.62 -13.43 -17.55
CA GLU A 103 -8.10 -12.25 -16.85
C GLU A 103 -6.71 -12.57 -16.27
N TRP A 104 -5.80 -11.59 -16.34
CA TRP A 104 -4.42 -11.68 -15.85
C TRP A 104 -3.56 -12.82 -16.44
N CYS A 105 -3.89 -13.24 -17.67
CA CYS A 105 -3.24 -14.37 -18.36
C CYS A 105 -3.43 -15.73 -17.67
N GLY A 106 -4.43 -15.85 -16.80
CA GLY A 106 -4.59 -16.97 -15.88
C GLY A 106 -3.66 -16.89 -14.66
N GLY A 107 -3.91 -17.77 -13.69
CA GLY A 107 -3.12 -17.85 -12.47
C GLY A 107 -1.77 -18.55 -12.67
N PRO A 108 -0.79 -18.32 -11.77
CA PRO A 108 0.49 -19.00 -11.79
C PRO A 108 0.34 -20.50 -11.53
N HIS A 109 1.28 -21.29 -12.04
CA HIS A 109 1.21 -22.74 -12.01
C HIS A 109 1.12 -23.33 -10.59
N PHE A 110 1.75 -22.69 -9.58
CA PHE A 110 1.73 -23.21 -8.21
C PHE A 110 0.30 -23.32 -7.62
N LEU A 111 -0.67 -22.57 -8.14
CA LEU A 111 -2.07 -22.66 -7.73
C LEU A 111 -2.72 -24.00 -8.10
N LEU A 112 -2.19 -24.69 -9.11
CA LEU A 112 -2.69 -26.01 -9.54
C LEU A 112 -2.26 -27.13 -8.59
N ILE A 113 -1.22 -26.88 -7.79
CA ILE A 113 -0.65 -27.87 -6.88
C ILE A 113 -1.24 -27.65 -5.48
N LYS A 114 -2.11 -28.59 -5.07
CA LYS A 114 -2.89 -28.53 -3.82
C LYS A 114 -2.07 -28.11 -2.59
N VAL A 115 -0.87 -28.66 -2.42
CA VAL A 115 -0.01 -28.38 -1.25
C VAL A 115 0.39 -26.90 -1.21
N TYR A 116 0.80 -26.31 -2.34
CA TYR A 116 1.26 -24.92 -2.38
C TYR A 116 0.12 -23.93 -2.24
N VAL A 117 -1.02 -24.17 -2.90
CA VAL A 117 -2.19 -23.31 -2.77
C VAL A 117 -2.79 -23.36 -1.36
N THR A 118 -2.86 -24.54 -0.73
CA THR A 118 -3.30 -24.64 0.67
C THR A 118 -2.33 -23.91 1.58
N TRP A 119 -1.02 -24.12 1.41
CA TRP A 119 -0.03 -23.47 2.25
C TRP A 119 -0.09 -21.94 2.13
N ASP A 120 -0.16 -21.41 0.90
CA ASP A 120 -0.27 -19.97 0.66
C ASP A 120 -1.56 -19.39 1.27
N THR A 121 -2.69 -20.03 0.99
CA THR A 121 -4.00 -19.58 1.47
C THR A 121 -4.07 -19.62 3.00
N VAL A 122 -3.58 -20.68 3.65
CA VAL A 122 -3.66 -20.83 5.10
C VAL A 122 -2.65 -19.93 5.81
N PHE A 123 -1.37 -20.03 5.46
CA PHE A 123 -0.29 -19.39 6.22
C PHE A 123 -0.04 -17.94 5.81
N ASN A 124 -0.20 -17.61 4.52
CA ASN A 124 0.08 -16.27 4.03
C ASN A 124 -1.15 -15.37 3.99
N THR A 125 -2.37 -15.94 3.97
CA THR A 125 -3.62 -15.17 3.90
C THR A 125 -4.49 -15.34 5.16
N PHE A 126 -4.95 -16.56 5.46
CA PHE A 126 -5.96 -16.80 6.48
C PHE A 126 -5.47 -16.56 7.91
N ILE A 127 -4.34 -17.16 8.31
CA ILE A 127 -3.76 -17.00 9.65
C ILE A 127 -3.45 -15.52 9.95
N PRO A 128 -2.77 -14.77 9.07
CA PRO A 128 -2.51 -13.35 9.31
C PRO A 128 -3.78 -12.52 9.43
N ALA A 129 -4.80 -12.80 8.62
CA ALA A 129 -6.10 -12.14 8.72
C ALA A 129 -6.77 -12.44 10.08
N ALA A 130 -6.77 -13.70 10.52
CA ALA A 130 -7.31 -14.11 11.81
C ALA A 130 -6.58 -13.44 12.99
N ILE A 131 -5.24 -13.42 12.95
CA ILE A 131 -4.40 -12.74 13.96
C ILE A 131 -4.71 -11.23 13.99
N THR A 132 -4.84 -10.60 12.83
CA THR A 132 -5.21 -9.17 12.72
C THR A 132 -6.53 -8.89 13.44
N VAL A 133 -7.56 -9.70 13.17
CA VAL A 133 -8.88 -9.57 13.79
C VAL A 133 -8.80 -9.79 15.29
N LEU A 134 -8.12 -10.86 15.73
CA LEU A 134 -7.98 -11.20 17.14
C LEU A 134 -7.32 -10.06 17.94
N PHE A 135 -6.15 -9.57 17.52
CA PHE A 135 -5.46 -8.50 18.23
C PHE A 135 -6.25 -7.20 18.26
N ASN A 136 -6.93 -6.85 17.16
CA ASN A 136 -7.77 -5.65 17.13
C ASN A 136 -9.00 -5.80 18.03
N LEU A 137 -9.64 -6.97 18.10
CA LEU A 137 -10.74 -7.25 19.03
C LEU A 137 -10.27 -7.13 20.48
N ILE A 138 -9.12 -7.70 20.83
CA ILE A 138 -8.54 -7.59 22.18
C ILE A 138 -8.31 -6.11 22.55
N ILE A 139 -7.78 -5.31 21.62
CA ILE A 139 -7.59 -3.87 21.83
C ILE A 139 -8.95 -3.19 22.09
N ILE A 140 -9.95 -3.44 21.24
CA ILE A 140 -11.29 -2.83 21.37
C ILE A 140 -11.93 -3.17 22.71
N ILE A 141 -11.95 -4.45 23.07
CA ILE A 141 -12.46 -4.95 24.35
C ILE A 141 -11.77 -4.20 25.48
N LYS A 142 -10.43 -4.14 25.49
CA LYS A 142 -9.69 -3.47 26.56
C LYS A 142 -10.07 -1.99 26.70
N VAL A 143 -10.09 -1.21 25.62
CA VAL A 143 -10.41 0.23 25.76
C VAL A 143 -11.88 0.48 26.12
N ILE A 144 -12.79 -0.45 25.84
CA ILE A 144 -14.17 -0.39 26.35
C ILE A 144 -14.22 -0.72 27.86
N PHE A 145 -13.56 -1.79 28.31
CA PHE A 145 -13.64 -2.26 29.69
C PHE A 145 -12.80 -1.45 30.70
N PHE A 146 -11.58 -1.04 30.34
CA PHE A 146 -10.66 -0.33 31.26
C PHE A 146 -10.97 1.17 31.41
N LYS A 147 -12.18 1.57 31.02
CA LYS A 147 -12.58 2.95 30.84
C LYS A 147 -13.16 3.63 32.09
N LYS A 148 -13.03 3.00 33.26
CA LYS A 148 -13.57 3.47 34.56
C LYS A 148 -12.76 4.60 35.24
N LEU A 149 -12.01 5.43 34.52
CA LEU A 149 -11.06 6.40 35.11
C LEU A 149 -11.26 7.86 34.59
N PRO A 150 -10.86 8.88 35.38
CA PRO A 150 -11.63 10.10 35.70
C PRO A 150 -11.73 11.16 34.60
N ALA A 151 -12.60 12.15 34.85
CA ALA A 151 -13.10 13.21 33.95
C ALA A 151 -12.05 14.01 33.13
N ASN A 152 -10.78 14.02 33.53
CA ASN A 152 -9.70 14.66 32.75
C ASN A 152 -9.29 13.90 31.47
N THR A 153 -9.99 12.82 31.12
CA THR A 153 -9.71 11.99 29.94
C THR A 153 -10.51 12.36 28.69
N VAL A 154 -11.39 13.38 28.69
CA VAL A 154 -12.25 13.70 27.53
C VAL A 154 -11.45 13.96 26.24
N THR A 155 -10.31 14.65 26.31
CA THR A 155 -9.45 14.91 25.14
C THR A 155 -8.73 13.64 24.67
N LYS A 156 -8.23 12.83 25.62
CA LYS A 156 -7.64 11.51 25.34
C LYS A 156 -8.67 10.54 24.73
N TRP A 157 -9.93 10.66 25.14
CA TRP A 157 -11.05 9.86 24.65
C TRP A 157 -11.35 10.13 23.17
N LYS A 158 -11.39 11.39 22.74
CA LYS A 158 -11.58 11.75 21.32
C LYS A 158 -10.48 11.16 20.44
N LYS A 159 -9.22 11.16 20.92
CA LYS A 159 -8.07 10.55 20.22
C LYS A 159 -8.22 9.03 20.13
N ASN A 160 -8.54 8.37 21.25
CA ASN A 160 -8.72 6.92 21.30
C ASN A 160 -9.88 6.45 20.42
N ARG A 161 -11.02 7.16 20.41
CA ARG A 161 -12.17 6.83 19.56
C ARG A 161 -11.82 6.85 18.08
N ARG A 162 -11.04 7.82 17.62
CA ARG A 162 -10.59 7.87 16.21
C ARG A 162 -9.70 6.70 15.87
N MET A 163 -8.76 6.35 16.74
CA MET A 163 -7.90 5.19 16.56
C MET A 163 -8.75 3.91 16.46
N ILE A 164 -9.72 3.71 17.35
CA ILE A 164 -10.63 2.55 17.31
C ILE A 164 -11.41 2.47 15.99
N LEU A 165 -11.97 3.59 15.50
CA LEU A 165 -12.68 3.61 14.22
C LEU A 165 -11.76 3.18 13.05
N GLN A 166 -10.50 3.59 13.09
CA GLN A 166 -9.51 3.15 12.10
C GLN A 166 -9.28 1.63 12.17
N LEU A 167 -9.12 1.09 13.38
CA LEU A 167 -8.92 -0.34 13.60
C LEU A 167 -10.13 -1.15 13.12
N ILE A 168 -11.34 -0.72 13.45
CA ILE A 168 -12.58 -1.38 13.04
C ILE A 168 -12.68 -1.40 11.52
N GLY A 169 -12.39 -0.28 10.84
CA GLY A 169 -12.41 -0.22 9.38
C GLY A 169 -11.38 -1.15 8.73
N ILE A 170 -10.18 -1.25 9.30
CA ILE A 170 -9.16 -2.19 8.83
C ILE A 170 -9.59 -3.64 9.07
N CYS A 171 -10.15 -3.97 10.24
CA CYS A 171 -10.66 -5.31 10.53
C CYS A 171 -11.79 -5.72 9.58
N SER A 172 -12.80 -4.86 9.43
CA SER A 172 -13.97 -5.18 8.62
C SER A 172 -13.58 -5.36 7.16
N SER A 173 -12.73 -4.49 6.62
CA SER A 173 -12.23 -4.63 5.25
C SER A 173 -11.42 -5.92 5.05
N GLN A 174 -10.57 -6.30 6.01
CA GLN A 174 -9.80 -7.56 5.94
C GLN A 174 -10.69 -8.81 6.07
N LEU A 175 -11.69 -8.77 6.96
CA LEU A 175 -12.66 -9.87 7.10
C LEU A 175 -13.47 -10.06 5.82
N ILE A 176 -13.96 -8.97 5.23
CA ILE A 176 -14.75 -9.02 3.99
C ILE A 176 -13.87 -9.40 2.79
N GLY A 177 -12.63 -8.92 2.76
CA GLY A 177 -11.70 -9.15 1.65
C GLY A 177 -11.13 -10.57 1.64
N SER A 178 -10.47 -10.95 2.72
CA SER A 178 -9.53 -12.07 2.74
C SER A 178 -10.17 -13.38 3.18
N VAL A 179 -11.18 -13.35 4.07
CA VAL A 179 -11.79 -14.57 4.62
C VAL A 179 -12.67 -15.29 3.59
N PRO A 180 -13.61 -14.63 2.87
CA PRO A 180 -14.39 -15.29 1.82
C PRO A 180 -13.50 -15.91 0.74
N TYR A 181 -12.46 -15.18 0.32
CA TYR A 181 -11.49 -15.69 -0.64
C TYR A 181 -10.80 -16.97 -0.13
N SER A 182 -10.35 -16.97 1.12
CA SER A 182 -9.67 -18.14 1.70
C SER A 182 -10.61 -19.34 1.80
N ILE A 183 -11.86 -19.12 2.23
CA ILE A 183 -12.86 -20.19 2.34
C ILE A 183 -13.16 -20.80 0.98
N VAL A 184 -13.38 -19.98 -0.05
CA VAL A 184 -13.72 -20.50 -1.38
C VAL A 184 -12.52 -21.16 -2.03
N THR A 185 -11.30 -20.60 -1.88
CA THR A 185 -10.08 -21.23 -2.39
C THR A 185 -9.84 -22.60 -1.75
N LEU A 186 -10.00 -22.73 -0.43
CA LEU A 186 -9.90 -24.04 0.24
C LEU A 186 -11.05 -24.97 -0.18
N GLY A 187 -12.26 -24.44 -0.33
CA GLY A 187 -13.40 -25.18 -0.86
C GLY A 187 -13.18 -25.72 -2.26
N GLU A 188 -12.48 -24.99 -3.13
CA GLU A 188 -12.09 -25.45 -4.47
C GLU A 188 -11.06 -26.57 -4.42
N VAL A 189 -10.06 -26.44 -3.54
CA VAL A 189 -8.93 -27.39 -3.43
C VAL A 189 -9.38 -28.75 -2.88
N TYR A 190 -10.31 -28.74 -1.91
CA TYR A 190 -10.77 -29.93 -1.20
C TYR A 190 -12.18 -30.40 -1.61
N GLY A 191 -13.00 -29.53 -2.20
CA GLY A 191 -14.37 -29.82 -2.61
C GLY A 191 -14.52 -30.08 -4.11
N SER A 192 -15.72 -29.83 -4.64
CA SER A 192 -16.01 -29.96 -6.07
C SER A 192 -15.66 -28.68 -6.82
N ARG A 193 -14.98 -28.80 -7.97
CA ARG A 193 -14.64 -27.65 -8.84
C ARG A 193 -15.86 -26.83 -9.26
N ILE A 194 -17.04 -27.46 -9.34
CA ILE A 194 -18.31 -26.83 -9.72
C ILE A 194 -18.71 -25.73 -8.72
N PHE A 195 -18.43 -25.93 -7.42
CA PHE A 195 -18.73 -24.95 -6.39
C PHE A 195 -17.95 -23.64 -6.58
N ALA A 196 -16.69 -23.74 -7.02
CA ALA A 196 -15.82 -22.59 -7.19
C ALA A 196 -16.12 -21.80 -8.48
N LEU A 197 -16.34 -22.49 -9.61
CA LEU A 197 -16.41 -21.82 -10.93
C LEU A 197 -17.51 -20.75 -11.03
N ASN A 198 -18.66 -20.92 -10.36
CA ASN A 198 -19.75 -19.94 -10.43
C ASN A 198 -19.55 -18.71 -9.53
N ILE A 199 -18.68 -18.78 -8.52
CA ILE A 199 -18.49 -17.73 -7.51
C ILE A 199 -17.11 -17.06 -7.65
N TYR A 200 -16.10 -17.84 -8.07
CA TYR A 200 -14.69 -17.50 -7.99
C TYR A 200 -14.19 -16.62 -9.14
N GLU A 201 -14.62 -16.90 -10.39
CA GLU A 201 -13.94 -16.34 -11.56
C GLU A 201 -14.16 -14.84 -11.79
N GLN A 202 -15.11 -14.20 -11.08
CA GLN A 202 -15.31 -12.75 -11.27
C GLN A 202 -15.44 -11.95 -9.98
N ALA A 203 -16.18 -12.38 -8.95
CA ALA A 203 -16.46 -11.47 -7.82
C ALA A 203 -15.36 -11.46 -6.75
N LEU A 204 -14.80 -12.63 -6.44
CA LEU A 204 -13.94 -12.79 -5.25
C LEU A 204 -12.55 -12.22 -5.41
N VAL A 205 -11.99 -12.16 -6.62
CA VAL A 205 -10.65 -11.56 -6.76
C VAL A 205 -10.71 -10.05 -6.48
N TYR A 206 -11.83 -9.40 -6.78
CA TYR A 206 -11.99 -7.97 -6.47
C TYR A 206 -12.11 -7.68 -4.98
N THR A 207 -12.42 -8.67 -4.13
CA THR A 207 -12.53 -8.44 -2.68
C THR A 207 -11.18 -8.10 -2.04
N PHE A 208 -10.05 -8.53 -2.62
CA PHE A 208 -8.71 -8.12 -2.20
C PHE A 208 -8.44 -6.62 -2.38
N TYR A 209 -9.15 -5.96 -3.30
CA TYR A 209 -9.00 -4.52 -3.48
C TYR A 209 -9.75 -3.71 -2.42
N ILE A 210 -10.72 -4.30 -1.72
CA ILE A 210 -11.52 -3.61 -0.69
C ILE A 210 -10.60 -3.04 0.41
N PRO A 211 -9.73 -3.81 1.09
CA PRO A 211 -8.79 -3.25 2.06
C PRO A 211 -7.93 -2.10 1.50
N SER A 212 -7.44 -2.25 0.27
CA SER A 212 -6.59 -1.25 -0.38
C SER A 212 -7.33 0.04 -0.70
N LEU A 213 -8.61 -0.05 -1.10
CA LEU A 213 -9.46 1.09 -1.41
C LEU A 213 -9.88 1.84 -0.13
N PHE A 214 -10.28 1.11 0.91
CA PHE A 214 -10.84 1.70 2.11
C PHE A 214 -9.78 2.16 3.12
N SER A 215 -8.59 1.55 3.15
CA SER A 215 -7.49 1.95 4.04
C SER A 215 -7.17 3.46 4.01
N PRO A 216 -6.95 4.11 2.84
CA PRO A 216 -6.71 5.56 2.80
C PRO A 216 -7.93 6.38 3.23
N LEU A 217 -9.16 5.90 2.94
CA LEU A 217 -10.38 6.58 3.38
C LEU A 217 -10.49 6.57 4.91
N PHE A 218 -10.26 5.42 5.53
CA PHE A 218 -10.23 5.32 6.99
C PHE A 218 -9.11 6.19 7.58
N ALA A 219 -7.90 6.16 7.00
CA ALA A 219 -6.80 7.01 7.46
C ALA A 219 -7.13 8.51 7.38
N MET A 220 -7.80 8.96 6.31
CA MET A 220 -8.25 10.34 6.18
C MET A 220 -9.32 10.70 7.22
N VAL A 221 -10.29 9.80 7.46
CA VAL A 221 -11.35 10.00 8.46
C VAL A 221 -10.79 10.08 9.88
N THR A 222 -9.69 9.39 10.16
CA THR A 222 -9.10 9.32 11.52
C THR A 222 -7.97 10.32 11.76
N LEU A 223 -7.49 11.00 10.73
CA LEU A 223 -6.44 12.02 10.83
C LEU A 223 -6.77 13.10 11.89
N PRO A 224 -5.79 13.54 12.70
CA PRO A 224 -5.95 14.70 13.56
C PRO A 224 -6.39 15.94 12.76
N LYS A 225 -7.20 16.82 13.38
CA LYS A 225 -7.70 18.04 12.70
C LYS A 225 -6.53 18.90 12.20
N ASP A 226 -5.50 19.04 13.04
CA ASP A 226 -4.31 19.85 12.76
C ASP A 226 -3.55 19.41 11.50
N ILE A 227 -3.60 18.11 11.17
CA ILE A 227 -3.00 17.58 9.93
C ILE A 227 -4.01 17.67 8.79
N ARG A 228 -5.29 17.36 9.04
CA ARG A 228 -6.36 17.41 8.04
C ARG A 228 -6.47 18.80 7.41
N ASP A 229 -6.40 19.84 8.22
CA ASP A 229 -6.53 21.23 7.77
C ASP A 229 -5.34 21.66 6.89
N LYS A 230 -4.20 20.96 7.00
CA LYS A 230 -3.01 21.16 6.16
C LYS A 230 -3.02 20.38 4.84
N VAL A 231 -3.83 19.33 4.71
CA VAL A 231 -3.96 18.54 3.46
C VAL A 231 -4.31 19.41 2.24
N PRO A 232 -5.27 20.35 2.27
CA PRO A 232 -5.55 21.21 1.11
C PRO A 232 -4.41 22.17 0.77
N LEU A 233 -3.56 22.54 1.74
CA LEU A 233 -2.36 23.35 1.47
C LEU A 233 -1.33 22.53 0.69
N ILE A 234 -1.15 21.26 1.04
CA ILE A 234 -0.27 20.33 0.32
C ILE A 234 -0.78 20.13 -1.11
N SER A 235 -2.08 19.88 -1.29
CA SER A 235 -2.65 19.68 -2.64
C SER A 235 -2.55 20.95 -3.50
N ARG A 236 -2.68 22.15 -2.92
CA ARG A 236 -2.43 23.43 -3.61
C ARG A 236 -0.97 23.60 -4.00
N CYS A 237 -0.02 23.15 -3.18
CA CYS A 237 1.40 23.18 -3.52
C CYS A 237 1.71 22.26 -4.71
N TRP A 238 1.07 21.09 -4.78
CA TRP A 238 1.21 20.18 -5.93
C TRP A 238 0.58 20.73 -7.22
N LYS A 239 -0.50 21.52 -7.12
CA LYS A 239 -1.11 22.19 -8.27
C LYS A 239 -0.27 23.35 -8.82
N LYS A 240 0.63 23.95 -8.04
CA LYS A 240 1.58 24.92 -8.58
C LYS A 240 2.54 24.19 -9.49
N LYS A 241 2.30 24.28 -10.80
CA LYS A 241 3.21 23.80 -11.85
C LYS A 241 4.64 24.22 -11.45
N PRO A 242 5.59 23.28 -11.38
CA PRO A 242 6.98 23.65 -11.11
C PRO A 242 7.41 24.63 -12.20
N SER A 243 7.69 25.87 -11.80
CA SER A 243 8.20 26.93 -12.68
C SER A 243 9.51 26.54 -13.36
N THR A 244 10.17 25.47 -12.90
CA THR A 244 11.32 24.83 -13.54
C THR A 244 11.06 24.36 -14.98
N ILE A 245 9.82 24.05 -15.38
CA ILE A 245 9.51 23.72 -16.79
C ILE A 245 9.72 24.94 -17.70
N SER A 246 9.51 26.17 -17.20
CA SER A 246 9.80 27.37 -17.98
C SER A 246 11.30 27.68 -18.08
N VAL A 247 12.13 27.16 -17.17
CA VAL A 247 13.59 27.27 -17.24
C VAL A 247 14.15 26.27 -18.26
N LEU A 248 13.67 25.03 -18.25
CA LEU A 248 14.07 24.03 -19.25
C LEU A 248 13.66 24.42 -20.67
N ARG A 249 12.50 25.08 -20.85
CA ARG A 249 12.09 25.61 -22.17
C ARG A 249 12.97 26.77 -22.66
N ARG A 250 13.58 27.56 -21.77
CA ARG A 250 14.57 28.58 -22.20
C ARG A 250 15.91 27.96 -22.56
N MET A 251 16.35 26.94 -21.83
CA MET A 251 17.59 26.23 -22.16
C MET A 251 17.50 25.50 -23.51
N SER A 252 16.35 24.90 -23.84
CA SER A 252 16.17 24.23 -25.14
C SER A 252 16.11 25.17 -26.36
N VAL A 253 15.98 26.49 -26.16
CA VAL A 253 15.96 27.48 -27.26
C VAL A 253 17.36 28.03 -27.54
N VAL A 254 18.31 27.91 -26.59
CA VAL A 254 19.68 28.42 -26.74
C VAL A 254 20.56 27.48 -27.55
N ASP A 255 20.20 26.20 -27.69
CA ASP A 255 21.01 25.21 -28.42
C ASP A 255 20.64 25.07 -29.93
N ALA A 256 19.79 25.93 -30.47
CA ALA A 256 19.31 25.82 -31.85
C ALA A 256 20.01 26.72 -32.89
N ASP A 257 20.98 27.57 -32.50
CA ASP A 257 21.70 28.44 -33.45
C ASP A 257 23.22 28.40 -33.21
N PRO A 258 24.02 27.76 -34.08
CA PRO A 258 25.47 27.71 -33.95
C PRO A 258 26.19 29.04 -34.28
N SER A 259 25.49 30.07 -34.77
CA SER A 259 26.14 31.26 -35.34
C SER A 259 26.36 32.43 -34.37
N THR A 260 25.86 32.35 -33.12
CA THR A 260 25.82 33.48 -32.18
C THR A 260 26.74 33.31 -30.96
N ARG A 261 27.94 32.73 -31.15
CA ARG A 261 28.85 32.41 -30.02
C ARG A 261 29.75 33.54 -29.52
N ASP A 262 29.89 34.65 -30.24
CA ASP A 262 30.98 35.61 -29.94
C ASP A 262 30.56 36.90 -29.20
N HIS A 263 29.28 37.12 -28.89
CA HIS A 263 28.84 38.35 -28.21
C HIS A 263 28.28 38.19 -26.78
N HIS A 264 28.11 36.98 -26.24
CA HIS A 264 27.39 36.78 -24.97
C HIS A 264 28.25 36.76 -23.68
N GLN A 265 29.54 37.12 -23.72
CA GLN A 265 30.39 37.13 -22.51
C GLN A 265 30.22 38.35 -21.58
N LEU A 266 29.49 39.42 -21.98
CA LEU A 266 29.37 40.63 -21.15
C LEU A 266 28.04 40.78 -20.37
N GLU A 267 27.04 39.94 -20.63
CA GLU A 267 25.71 40.06 -19.99
C GLU A 267 25.47 39.09 -18.82
N ASN A 268 26.47 38.30 -18.44
CA ASN A 268 26.36 37.31 -17.35
C ASN A 268 26.61 37.85 -15.93
N ARG A 269 26.85 39.16 -15.75
CA ARG A 269 27.01 39.75 -14.40
C ARG A 269 25.70 40.24 -13.76
N ASN A 270 24.61 40.42 -14.51
CA ASN A 270 23.35 40.96 -13.97
C ASN A 270 22.27 39.92 -13.60
N GLU A 271 22.35 38.68 -14.08
CA GLU A 271 21.35 37.63 -13.73
C GLU A 271 21.58 36.97 -12.36
N SER A 272 22.78 37.08 -11.79
CA SER A 272 23.11 36.53 -10.45
C SER A 272 22.28 37.17 -9.32
N SER A 273 21.78 38.40 -9.51
CA SER A 273 20.91 39.07 -8.52
C SER A 273 19.44 38.65 -8.63
N LYS A 274 18.95 38.32 -9.83
CA LYS A 274 17.54 37.94 -10.06
C LYS A 274 17.22 36.52 -9.56
N ASN A 275 18.17 35.60 -9.65
CA ASN A 275 18.00 34.23 -9.12
C ASN A 275 17.96 34.15 -7.59
N ARG A 276 18.49 35.17 -6.89
CA ARG A 276 18.45 35.23 -5.41
C ARG A 276 17.02 35.48 -4.87
N PHE A 277 16.13 36.09 -5.67
CA PHE A 277 14.74 36.34 -5.29
C PHE A 277 13.80 35.14 -5.51
N VAL A 278 14.10 34.24 -6.45
CA VAL A 278 13.27 33.06 -6.72
C VAL A 278 13.47 31.98 -5.64
N PHE A 279 14.68 31.85 -5.10
CA PHE A 279 14.99 30.92 -4.02
C PHE A 279 14.36 31.31 -2.67
N SER A 280 14.04 32.58 -2.42
CA SER A 280 13.39 32.99 -1.16
C SER A 280 11.91 32.57 -1.10
N LYS A 281 11.21 32.52 -2.25
CA LYS A 281 9.78 32.19 -2.31
C LYS A 281 9.49 30.68 -2.21
N ILE A 282 10.45 29.83 -2.59
CA ILE A 282 10.36 28.37 -2.40
C ILE A 282 10.60 27.98 -0.93
N ARG A 283 11.39 28.77 -0.19
CA ARG A 283 11.58 28.58 1.27
C ARG A 283 10.27 28.69 2.04
N SER A 284 9.33 29.54 1.61
CA SER A 284 8.04 29.73 2.29
C SER A 284 7.12 28.49 2.26
N CYS A 285 7.27 27.58 1.29
CA CYS A 285 6.57 26.27 1.32
C CYS A 285 7.37 25.19 2.05
N ARG A 286 8.69 25.37 2.24
CA ARG A 286 9.58 24.44 2.97
C ARG A 286 9.61 24.69 4.47
N THR A 287 9.18 25.86 4.94
CA THR A 287 9.03 26.20 6.36
C THR A 287 7.63 25.91 6.88
N ALA A 288 7.00 24.82 6.46
CA ALA A 288 5.97 24.23 7.30
C ALA A 288 6.72 23.72 8.55
N PRO A 289 6.45 24.25 9.76
CA PRO A 289 7.16 23.82 10.95
C PRO A 289 7.01 22.30 11.08
N GLU A 290 8.14 21.60 11.24
CA GLU A 290 8.12 20.20 11.65
C GLU A 290 7.23 20.11 12.89
N PRO A 291 6.21 19.23 12.91
CA PRO A 291 5.43 19.03 14.11
C PRO A 291 6.36 18.49 15.19
N PHE A 292 6.67 19.36 16.14
CA PHE A 292 7.27 19.10 17.44
C PHE A 292 6.93 17.68 17.91
N LEU A 293 7.96 16.83 18.00
CA LEU A 293 7.95 15.67 18.88
C LEU A 293 8.03 16.23 20.31
N GLU A 294 6.90 16.68 20.84
CA GLU A 294 6.79 17.04 22.25
C GLU A 294 6.87 15.73 23.05
N THR A 295 8.05 15.47 23.60
CA THR A 295 8.32 14.51 24.66
C THR A 295 7.43 14.85 25.86
N GLN A 296 6.27 14.21 25.93
CA GLN A 296 5.53 14.09 27.20
C GLN A 296 6.12 12.91 27.97
N THR A 297 6.98 13.25 28.93
CA THR A 297 7.27 12.44 30.13
C THR A 297 6.00 12.24 30.94
#